data_AF-A0A5E9AXN4-F1
#
_entry.id   AF-A0A5E9AXN4-F1
#
_cell.length_a   1.000
_cell.length_b   1.000
_cell.length_c   1.000
_cell.angle_alpha   90.00
_cell.angle_beta   90.00
_cell.angle_gamma   90.00
#
_symmetry.space_group_name_H-M   'P 1'
#
loop_
_entity.id
_entity.type
_entity.pdbx_description
1 polymer ?
#
loop_
_entity_poly.entity_id
_entity_poly.type
_entity_poly.pdbx_seq_one_letter_code
_entity_poly.pdbx_strand_id
1 'polypeptide(L)'
;EEAARSIMPPDYYDQLALSRATDTIGVARRGIAVAALTAHGAAADPVAAWLETGGERVARIRERLQALTEGGDITVSRLSVASGLMTDLTGM
;
A
#
# COMPACT_ATOMS: atom_id res chain seq x y z
N GLU A 1 -10.07 -38.95 12.91
CA GLU A 1 -9.97 -38.55 11.49
C GLU A 1 -10.49 -37.15 11.16
N GLU A 2 -11.17 -36.44 12.09
CA GLU A 2 -11.69 -35.08 11.81
C GLU A 2 -10.63 -33.94 11.86
N ALA A 3 -9.56 -34.11 12.64
CA ALA A 3 -8.52 -33.10 12.83
C ALA A 3 -7.59 -32.89 11.61
N ALA A 4 -7.59 -33.81 10.65
CA ALA A 4 -6.79 -33.70 9.43
C ALA A 4 -7.46 -32.85 8.35
N ARG A 5 -8.77 -32.55 8.50
CA ARG A 5 -9.55 -31.75 7.53
C ARG A 5 -9.54 -30.25 7.87
N SER A 6 -9.03 -29.86 9.04
CA SER A 6 -8.88 -28.45 9.45
C SER A 6 -7.59 -27.81 8.95
N ILE A 7 -6.65 -28.60 8.42
CA ILE A 7 -5.52 -28.08 7.68
C ILE A 7 -5.95 -28.01 6.22
N MET A 8 -6.73 -26.98 5.91
CA MET A 8 -6.91 -26.58 4.52
C MET A 8 -5.52 -26.25 3.94
N PRO A 9 -5.28 -26.52 2.64
CA PRO A 9 -4.17 -25.90 1.92
C PRO A 9 -4.16 -24.39 2.25
N PRO A 10 -3.00 -23.70 2.30
CA PRO A 10 -2.94 -22.26 2.58
C PRO A 10 -4.07 -21.56 1.81
N ASP A 11 -5.02 -20.97 2.54
CA ASP A 11 -6.37 -20.69 2.05
C ASP A 11 -6.28 -20.00 0.69
N TYR A 12 -6.91 -20.59 -0.33
CA TYR A 12 -6.89 -20.05 -1.69
C TYR A 12 -7.25 -18.57 -1.71
N TYR A 13 -8.16 -18.15 -0.82
CA TYR A 13 -8.56 -16.76 -0.68
C TYR A 13 -7.48 -15.88 -0.05
N ASP A 14 -6.67 -16.40 0.86
CA ASP A 14 -5.53 -15.68 1.44
C ASP A 14 -4.44 -15.44 0.39
N GLN A 15 -4.15 -16.44 -0.44
CA GLN A 15 -3.19 -16.27 -1.55
C GLN A 15 -3.71 -15.29 -2.60
N LEU A 16 -5.00 -15.36 -2.92
CA LEU A 16 -5.64 -14.41 -3.84
C LEU A 16 -5.63 -12.99 -3.27
N ALA A 17 -5.92 -12.81 -1.98
CA ALA A 17 -5.88 -11.52 -1.31
C ALA A 17 -4.44 -10.96 -1.25
N LEU A 18 -3.45 -11.82 -0.96
CA LEU A 18 -2.03 -11.45 -1.02
C LEU A 18 -1.65 -10.94 -2.42
N SER A 19 -1.95 -11.72 -3.46
CA SER A 19 -1.66 -11.33 -4.85
C SER A 19 -2.31 -9.98 -5.20
N ARG A 20 -3.60 -9.81 -4.88
CA ARG A 20 -4.35 -8.57 -5.15
C ARG A 20 -3.76 -7.37 -4.42
N ALA A 21 -3.36 -7.55 -3.16
CA ALA A 21 -2.77 -6.48 -2.38
C ALA A 21 -1.40 -6.08 -2.95
N THR A 22 -0.57 -7.04 -3.36
CA THR A 22 0.70 -6.76 -4.05
C THR A 22 0.50 -6.03 -5.39
N ASP A 23 -0.47 -6.45 -6.19
CA ASP A 23 -0.79 -5.77 -7.46
C ASP A 23 -1.26 -4.34 -7.23
N THR A 24 -2.11 -4.14 -6.23
CA THR A 24 -2.64 -2.81 -5.84
C THR A 24 -1.51 -1.90 -5.38
N ILE A 25 -0.56 -2.40 -4.58
CA ILE A 25 0.65 -1.65 -4.20
C ILE A 25 1.45 -1.23 -5.43
N GLY A 26 1.61 -2.14 -6.40
CA GLY A 26 2.31 -1.87 -7.65
C GLY A 26 1.63 -0.77 -8.47
N VAL A 27 0.30 -0.81 -8.59
CA VAL A 27 -0.50 0.23 -9.27
C VAL A 27 -0.37 1.57 -8.53
N ALA A 28 -0.53 1.56 -7.20
CA ALA A 28 -0.46 2.77 -6.38
C ALA A 28 0.91 3.45 -6.50
N ARG A 29 2.00 2.68 -6.45
CA ARG A 29 3.37 3.23 -6.62
C ARG A 29 3.54 3.92 -7.98
N ARG A 30 3.01 3.32 -9.07
CA ARG A 30 3.04 3.96 -10.39
C ARG A 30 2.18 5.22 -10.42
N GLY A 31 1.00 5.18 -9.81
CA GLY A 31 0.10 6.34 -9.71
C GLY A 31 0.75 7.52 -8.96
N ILE A 32 1.45 7.26 -7.84
CA ILE A 32 2.17 8.29 -7.09
C ILE A 32 3.27 8.91 -7.96
N ALA A 33 4.04 8.09 -8.68
CA ALA A 33 5.07 8.60 -9.58
C ALA A 33 4.49 9.46 -10.71
N VAL A 34 3.37 9.02 -11.31
CA VAL A 34 2.65 9.80 -12.34
C VAL A 34 2.13 11.10 -11.76
N ALA A 35 1.51 11.10 -10.58
CA ALA A 35 1.00 12.30 -9.92
C ALA A 35 2.12 13.30 -9.65
N ALA A 36 3.24 12.84 -9.08
CA ALA A 36 4.39 13.68 -8.79
C ALA A 36 5.01 14.30 -10.06
N LEU A 37 5.24 13.48 -11.10
CA LEU A 37 5.82 13.94 -12.35
C LEU A 37 4.88 14.88 -13.13
N THR A 38 3.57 14.64 -13.07
CA THR A 38 2.57 15.49 -13.74
C THR A 38 2.42 16.84 -13.04
N ALA A 39 2.39 16.85 -11.70
CA ALA A 39 2.20 18.07 -10.93
C ALA A 39 3.50 18.91 -10.79
N HIS A 40 4.66 18.25 -10.74
CA HIS A 40 5.94 18.89 -10.40
C HIS A 40 7.06 18.53 -11.36
N GLY A 41 6.79 18.19 -12.62
CA GLY A 41 7.79 17.71 -13.58
C GLY A 41 8.95 18.68 -13.90
N ALA A 42 8.81 19.96 -13.55
CA ALA A 42 9.88 20.96 -13.68
C ALA A 42 10.72 21.14 -12.40
N ALA A 43 10.32 20.53 -11.28
CA ALA A 43 11.09 20.56 -10.04
C ALA A 43 12.33 19.66 -10.16
N ALA A 44 13.40 20.03 -9.45
CA ALA A 44 14.61 19.20 -9.38
C ALA A 44 14.32 17.84 -8.71
N ASP A 45 13.36 17.81 -7.78
CA ASP A 45 12.81 16.59 -7.20
C ASP A 45 11.27 16.69 -7.19
N PRO A 46 10.60 16.16 -8.24
CA PRO A 46 9.15 16.17 -8.34
C PRO A 46 8.45 15.42 -7.20
N VAL A 47 9.10 14.40 -6.63
CA VAL A 47 8.52 13.61 -5.53
C VAL A 47 8.58 14.40 -4.23
N ALA A 48 9.69 15.06 -3.93
CA ALA A 48 9.79 15.94 -2.77
C ALA A 48 8.77 17.09 -2.84
N ALA A 49 8.64 17.73 -4.01
CA ALA A 49 7.66 18.79 -4.22
C ALA A 49 6.20 18.29 -4.08
N TRP A 50 5.92 17.07 -4.53
CA TRP A 50 4.63 16.43 -4.33
C TRP A 50 4.34 16.11 -2.86
N LEU A 51 5.34 15.61 -2.13
CA LEU A 51 5.22 15.36 -0.69
C LEU A 51 4.93 16.64 0.09
N GLU A 52 5.64 17.72 -0.22
CA GLU A 52 5.41 19.05 0.38
C GLU A 52 4.00 19.56 0.08
N THR A 53 3.57 19.47 -1.18
CA THR A 53 2.21 19.89 -1.60
C THR A 53 1.12 19.04 -0.94
N GLY A 54 1.36 17.74 -0.77
CA GLY A 54 0.44 16.83 -0.08
C GLY A 54 0.34 17.04 1.43
N GLY A 55 1.32 17.73 2.03
CA GLY A 55 1.29 18.21 3.42
C GLY A 55 0.88 17.17 4.46
N GLU A 56 0.05 17.59 5.42
CA GLU A 56 -0.40 16.76 6.54
C GLU A 56 -1.17 15.50 6.10
N ARG A 57 -1.86 15.53 4.95
CA ARG A 57 -2.62 14.37 4.47
C ARG A 57 -1.67 13.23 4.11
N VAL A 58 -0.61 13.52 3.36
CA VAL A 58 0.40 12.52 2.99
C VAL A 58 1.17 12.06 4.23
N ALA A 59 1.54 12.98 5.11
CA ALA A 59 2.21 12.65 6.37
C ALA A 59 1.42 11.62 7.19
N ARG A 60 0.12 11.87 7.42
CA ARG A 60 -0.76 10.94 8.17
C ARG A 60 -0.88 9.56 7.53
N ILE A 61 -0.95 9.48 6.20
CA ILE A 61 -1.04 8.19 5.51
C ILE A 61 0.30 7.42 5.63
N ARG A 62 1.43 8.11 5.52
CA ARG A 62 2.77 7.53 5.70
C ARG A 62 2.98 7.01 7.12
N GLU A 63 2.57 7.76 8.13
CA GLU A 63 2.63 7.32 9.53
C GLU A 63 1.81 6.03 9.76
N ARG A 64 0.61 5.96 9.20
CA ARG A 64 -0.24 4.74 9.28
C ARG A 64 0.41 3.56 8.58
N LEU A 65 1.00 3.76 7.40
CA LEU A 65 1.76 2.73 6.68
C LEU A 65 2.94 2.23 7.52
N GLN A 66 3.68 3.15 8.15
CA GLN A 66 4.81 2.82 9.01
C GLN A 66 4.37 2.01 10.24
N ALA A 67 3.30 2.42 10.92
CA ALA A 67 2.74 1.68 12.06
C ALA A 67 2.33 0.24 11.71
N LEU A 68 1.87 -0.01 10.48
CA LEU A 68 1.54 -1.36 10.00
C LEU A 68 2.77 -2.26 9.85
N THR A 69 3.96 -1.68 9.63
CA THR A 69 5.23 -2.40 9.48
C THR A 69 5.98 -2.60 10.80
N GLU A 70 5.75 -1.74 11.79
CA GLU A 70 6.42 -1.80 13.10
C GLU A 70 5.75 -2.80 14.05
N GLY A 71 4.47 -3.13 13.84
CA GLY A 71 3.65 -3.92 14.76
C GLY A 71 3.72 -5.45 14.61
N GLY A 72 4.88 -6.08 14.43
CA GLY A 72 4.99 -7.55 14.31
C GLY A 72 4.70 -8.12 12.91
N ASP A 73 4.48 -9.43 12.80
CA ASP A 73 4.43 -10.14 11.51
C ASP A 73 3.47 -9.53 10.48
N ILE A 74 3.92 -9.48 9.23
CA ILE A 74 3.07 -9.01 8.13
C ILE A 74 2.00 -10.07 7.81
N THR A 75 0.74 -9.65 7.84
CA THR A 75 -0.41 -10.51 7.52
C THR A 75 -1.10 -10.03 6.24
N VAL A 76 -1.86 -10.92 5.61
CA VAL A 76 -2.68 -10.60 4.42
C VAL A 76 -3.62 -9.43 4.69
N SER A 77 -4.23 -9.37 5.88
CA SER A 77 -5.08 -8.26 6.30
C SER A 77 -4.32 -6.93 6.38
N ARG A 78 -3.11 -6.92 6.95
CA ARG A 78 -2.28 -5.71 7.03
C ARG A 78 -1.81 -5.25 5.65
N LEU A 79 -1.42 -6.18 4.79
CA LEU A 79 -1.03 -5.87 3.42
C LEU A 79 -2.19 -5.27 2.63
N SER A 80 -3.40 -5.83 2.80
CA SER A 80 -4.61 -5.31 2.17
C SER A 80 -4.90 -3.87 2.61
N VAL A 81 -4.83 -3.58 3.92
CA VAL A 81 -4.99 -2.21 4.44
C VAL A 81 -3.90 -1.28 3.91
N ALA A 82 -2.64 -1.72 3.90
CA ALA A 82 -1.54 -0.94 3.36
C ALA A 82 -1.76 -0.60 1.87
N SER A 83 -2.23 -1.56 1.07
CA SER A 83 -2.52 -1.35 -0.35
C SER A 83 -3.62 -0.31 -0.59
N GLY A 84 -4.66 -0.29 0.26
CA GLY A 84 -5.71 0.73 0.24
C GLY A 84 -5.16 2.12 0.56
N LEU A 85 -4.39 2.23 1.65
CA LEU A 85 -3.74 3.48 2.05
C LEU A 85 -2.81 4.04 0.96
N MET A 86 -2.10 3.17 0.24
CA MET A 86 -1.27 3.60 -0.89
C MET A 86 -2.11 4.09 -2.08
N THR A 87 -3.28 3.51 -2.32
CA THR A 87 -4.21 3.96 -3.37
C THR A 87 -4.80 5.33 -3.03
N ASP A 88 -5.09 5.60 -1.76
CA ASP A 88 -5.58 6.91 -1.29
C ASP A 88 -4.56 8.05 -1.52
N LEU A 89 -3.27 7.72 -1.67
CA LEU A 89 -2.23 8.67 -2.08
C LEU A 89 -2.29 9.02 -3.56
N THR A 90 -2.82 8.15 -4.42
CA THR A 90 -2.92 8.41 -5.87
C THR A 90 -4.13 9.25 -6.26
N GLY A 91 -5.17 9.27 -5.42
CA GLY A 91 -6.38 10.09 -5.65
C GLY A 91 -6.22 11.55 -5.23
N MET A 92 -5.00 12.09 -5.30
CA MET A 92 -4.66 13.47 -4.97
C MET A 92 -4.26 14.21 -6.24
#